data_AF-A0A4Y2INT0-F1
#
_entry.id   AF-A0A4Y2INT0-F1
#
_cell.length_a   1.000
_cell.length_b   1.000
_cell.length_c   1.000
_cell.angle_alpha   90.00
_cell.angle_beta   90.00
_cell.angle_gamma   90.00
#
_symmetry.space_group_name_H-M   'P 1'
#
loop_
_entity.id
_entity.type
_entity.pdbx_description
1 polymer ?
#
loop_
_entity_poly.entity_id
_entity_poly.type
_entity_poly.pdbx_seq_one_letter_code
_entity_poly.pdbx_strand_id
1 'polypeptide(L)'
;MKRPRVDVIYINEEIRFAKSVVGEEGTPRFYQFLDFLIKEEGKECLKVLKRKEINLSSMSSILSRSRADAIKAFEGLYNLWFDKQGNKTQYLKSLEKEKISLSNMSSILSGARANASEAFRDLYDLWFDAEGNRTQYLKTLEKEGMNLSNVSSILNKALTNATKAFKDLYDLWFDTQGNKTQYLKTLEEEGINLANVSSILSRVGASAATTFKNLYDLWFDAEGNKTQYLKTLEKEEINLSNMSNILNGAG
;
A
#
# COMPACT_ATOMS: atom_id res chain seq x y z
N MET A 1 2.62 24.86 40.01
CA MET A 1 2.66 24.11 38.73
C MET A 1 1.44 24.48 37.89
N LYS A 2 1.63 25.25 36.81
CA LYS A 2 0.55 25.56 35.84
C LYS A 2 0.47 24.41 34.81
N ARG A 3 -0.72 23.85 34.59
CA ARG A 3 -1.00 22.89 33.50
C ARG A 3 -0.68 23.54 32.14
N PRO A 4 -0.12 22.83 31.15
CA PRO A 4 -0.06 23.33 29.77
C PRO A 4 -1.47 23.31 29.15
N ARG A 5 -1.92 24.39 28.50
CA ARG A 5 -1.85 24.59 27.03
C ARG A 5 -2.55 23.49 26.22
N VAL A 6 -3.87 23.38 26.31
CA VAL A 6 -4.64 22.50 25.42
C VAL A 6 -4.66 23.08 23.98
N ASP A 7 -4.82 24.40 23.82
CA ASP A 7 -4.91 25.04 22.49
C ASP A 7 -3.58 25.09 21.72
N VAL A 8 -2.43 25.16 22.41
CA VAL A 8 -1.11 25.22 21.74
C VAL A 8 -0.65 23.85 21.25
N ILE A 9 -1.12 22.76 21.86
CA ILE A 9 -0.78 21.39 21.45
C ILE A 9 -1.50 21.04 20.14
N TYR A 10 -2.78 21.42 20.00
CA TYR A 10 -3.55 21.17 18.79
C TYR A 10 -2.95 21.86 17.56
N ILE A 11 -2.56 23.13 17.67
CA ILE A 11 -1.93 23.85 16.55
C ILE A 11 -0.64 23.14 16.05
N ASN A 12 0.08 22.44 16.92
CA ASN A 12 1.34 21.78 16.55
C ASN A 12 1.12 20.53 15.67
N GLU A 13 0.07 19.74 15.92
CA GLU A 13 -0.26 18.57 15.08
C GLU A 13 -0.71 19.00 13.68
N GLU A 14 -1.60 20.00 13.61
CA GLU A 14 -2.09 20.61 12.39
C GLU A 14 -0.94 21.22 11.54
N ILE A 15 0.01 21.91 12.18
CA ILE A 15 1.22 22.43 11.51
C ILE A 15 2.07 21.29 10.94
N ARG A 16 2.30 20.22 11.70
CA ARG A 16 3.10 19.06 11.22
C ARG A 16 2.40 18.37 10.06
N PHE A 17 1.08 18.21 10.13
CA PHE A 17 0.28 17.63 9.07
C PHE A 17 0.28 18.53 7.82
N ALA A 18 0.09 19.84 7.97
CA ALA A 18 0.19 20.78 6.86
C ALA A 18 1.58 20.72 6.19
N LYS A 19 2.64 20.63 7.00
CA LYS A 19 4.01 20.53 6.53
C LYS A 19 4.26 19.24 5.75
N SER A 20 3.73 18.10 6.19
CA SER A 20 3.93 16.84 5.46
C SER A 20 3.18 16.79 4.13
N VAL A 21 1.97 17.36 4.08
CA VAL A 21 1.12 17.39 2.89
C VAL A 21 1.60 18.43 1.87
N VAL A 22 1.95 19.64 2.31
CA VAL A 22 2.38 20.72 1.39
C VAL A 22 3.88 20.65 1.09
N GLY A 23 4.69 20.30 2.10
CA GLY A 23 6.15 20.26 2.04
C GLY A 23 6.79 21.42 2.81
N GLU A 24 6.96 22.57 2.14
CA GLU A 24 7.74 23.70 2.65
C GLU A 24 6.88 24.64 3.52
N GLU A 25 7.25 24.72 4.80
CA GLU A 25 6.67 25.63 5.79
C GLU A 25 7.02 27.09 5.47
N GLY A 26 6.12 28.02 5.76
CA GLY A 26 6.33 29.45 5.49
C GLY A 26 5.94 29.91 4.08
N THR A 27 5.52 29.00 3.20
CA THR A 27 5.01 29.35 1.87
C THR A 27 3.53 29.79 1.92
N PRO A 28 3.05 30.61 0.97
CA PRO A 28 1.64 30.97 0.89
C PRO A 28 0.70 29.75 0.83
N ARG A 29 1.13 28.69 0.14
CA ARG A 29 0.38 27.42 0.03
C ARG A 29 0.30 26.68 1.36
N PHE A 30 1.39 26.68 2.13
CA PHE A 30 1.39 26.10 3.47
C PHE A 30 0.39 26.83 4.36
N TYR A 31 0.41 28.16 4.37
CA TYR A 31 -0.54 28.94 5.16
C TYR A 31 -1.97 28.77 4.68
N GLN A 32 -2.23 28.70 3.38
CA GLN A 32 -3.56 28.44 2.83
C GLN A 32 -4.11 27.09 3.29
N PHE A 33 -3.31 26.02 3.20
CA PHE A 33 -3.74 24.70 3.65
C PHE A 33 -3.89 24.63 5.17
N LEU A 34 -2.96 25.24 5.92
CA LEU A 34 -3.07 25.32 7.38
C LEU A 34 -4.32 26.10 7.80
N ASP A 35 -4.64 27.21 7.12
CA ASP A 35 -5.84 27.98 7.39
C ASP A 35 -7.10 27.15 7.15
N PHE A 36 -7.15 26.40 6.04
CA PHE A 36 -8.20 25.42 5.78
C PHE A 36 -8.30 24.33 6.86
N LEU A 37 -7.20 23.88 7.45
CA LEU A 37 -7.23 22.85 8.50
C LEU A 37 -7.72 23.39 9.85
N ILE A 38 -7.42 24.65 10.17
CA ILE A 38 -7.77 25.26 11.46
C ILE A 38 -9.08 26.06 11.42
N LYS A 39 -9.58 26.37 10.22
CA LYS A 39 -10.84 27.06 9.93
C LYS A 39 -11.72 26.21 9.01
N GLU A 40 -12.89 26.74 8.64
CA GLU A 40 -13.76 26.16 7.61
C GLU A 40 -14.11 24.67 7.80
N GLU A 41 -14.38 23.96 6.69
CA GLU A 41 -14.75 22.55 6.66
C GLU A 41 -13.58 21.63 7.06
N GLY A 42 -12.33 22.00 6.78
CA GLY A 42 -11.16 21.18 7.12
C GLY A 42 -11.00 20.94 8.62
N LYS A 43 -11.37 21.91 9.45
CA LYS A 43 -11.43 21.74 10.91
C LYS A 43 -12.40 20.66 11.34
N GLU A 44 -13.59 20.60 10.73
CA GLU A 44 -14.59 19.58 11.04
C GLU A 44 -14.12 18.20 10.57
N CYS A 45 -13.50 18.12 9.39
CA CYS A 45 -12.87 16.88 8.89
C CYS A 45 -11.80 16.34 9.86
N LEU A 46 -10.92 17.21 10.36
CA LEU A 46 -9.91 16.81 11.36
C LEU A 46 -10.54 16.33 12.67
N LYS A 47 -11.61 16.98 13.15
CA LYS A 47 -12.35 16.50 14.33
C LYS A 47 -12.93 15.11 14.11
N VAL A 48 -13.47 14.84 12.92
CA VAL A 48 -13.98 13.51 12.58
C VAL A 48 -12.85 12.49 12.58
N LEU A 49 -11.71 12.78 11.95
CA LEU A 49 -10.54 11.91 11.94
C LEU A 49 -10.06 11.58 13.36
N LYS A 50 -9.94 12.59 14.23
CA LYS A 50 -9.54 12.40 15.65
C LYS A 50 -10.59 11.58 16.42
N ARG A 51 -11.89 11.92 16.30
CA ARG A 51 -13.00 11.20 16.95
C ARG A 51 -13.10 9.73 16.51
N LYS A 52 -12.73 9.42 15.28
CA LYS A 52 -12.74 8.07 14.72
C LYS A 52 -11.40 7.37 14.84
N GLU A 53 -10.46 7.94 15.60
CA GLU A 53 -9.13 7.39 15.88
C GLU A 53 -8.31 7.08 14.61
N ILE A 54 -8.55 7.85 13.54
CA ILE A 54 -7.77 7.73 12.31
C ILE A 54 -6.41 8.39 12.52
N ASN A 55 -5.36 7.61 12.32
CA ASN A 55 -4.00 8.10 12.42
C ASN A 55 -3.67 9.04 11.23
N LEU A 56 -3.42 10.31 11.53
CA LEU A 56 -3.05 11.32 10.52
C LEU A 56 -1.77 10.97 9.76
N SER A 57 -0.89 10.11 10.31
CA SER A 57 0.31 9.66 9.59
C SER A 57 -0.03 8.85 8.33
N SER A 58 -1.12 8.07 8.34
CA SER A 58 -1.55 7.30 7.17
C SER A 58 -2.01 8.24 6.05
N MET A 59 -2.85 9.22 6.38
CA MET A 59 -3.27 10.23 5.40
C MET A 59 -2.09 11.09 4.91
N SER A 60 -1.25 11.53 5.85
CA SER A 60 -0.04 12.32 5.58
C SER A 60 0.93 11.63 4.61
N SER A 61 1.14 10.32 4.80
CA SER A 61 1.99 9.51 3.93
C SER A 61 1.43 9.45 2.50
N ILE A 62 0.12 9.23 2.34
CA ILE A 62 -0.52 9.19 1.03
C ILE A 62 -0.47 10.56 0.34
N LEU A 63 -0.82 11.62 1.06
CA LEU A 63 -0.94 12.99 0.56
C LEU A 63 0.40 13.75 0.49
N SER A 64 1.51 13.10 0.83
CA SER A 64 2.81 13.74 0.96
C SER A 64 3.19 14.56 -0.27
N ARG A 65 3.50 15.85 -0.08
CA ARG A 65 3.91 16.79 -1.14
C ARG A 65 2.85 17.00 -2.23
N SER A 66 1.56 17.02 -1.87
CA SER A 66 0.46 17.44 -2.77
C SER A 66 0.55 18.91 -3.20
N ARG A 67 1.33 19.74 -2.47
CA ARG A 67 1.64 21.13 -2.85
C ARG A 67 0.38 21.96 -3.11
N ALA A 68 0.19 22.43 -4.35
CA ALA A 68 -0.93 23.30 -4.73
C ALA A 68 -2.28 22.58 -4.64
N ASP A 69 -2.29 21.25 -4.75
CA ASP A 69 -3.51 20.43 -4.71
C ASP A 69 -3.82 19.90 -3.30
N ALA A 70 -3.15 20.41 -2.25
CA ALA A 70 -3.27 19.87 -0.89
C ALA A 70 -4.73 19.81 -0.38
N ILE A 71 -5.51 20.88 -0.58
CA ILE A 71 -6.93 20.93 -0.17
C ILE A 71 -7.72 19.87 -0.94
N LYS A 72 -7.65 19.90 -2.28
CA LYS A 72 -8.36 18.96 -3.16
C LYS A 72 -8.01 17.50 -2.84
N ALA A 73 -6.74 17.21 -2.61
CA ALA A 73 -6.25 15.87 -2.31
C ALA A 73 -6.76 15.39 -0.93
N PHE A 74 -6.72 16.27 0.08
CA PHE A 74 -7.25 16.01 1.41
C PHE A 74 -8.75 15.73 1.36
N GLU A 75 -9.54 16.61 0.74
CA GLU A 75 -10.99 16.47 0.61
C GLU A 75 -11.36 15.22 -0.17
N GLY A 76 -10.67 14.95 -1.29
CA GLY A 76 -10.90 13.76 -2.10
C GLY A 76 -10.71 12.47 -1.31
N LEU A 77 -9.61 12.36 -0.55
CA LEU A 77 -9.35 11.17 0.27
C LEU A 77 -10.28 11.11 1.48
N TYR A 78 -10.56 12.24 2.13
CA TYR A 78 -11.51 12.32 3.23
C TYR A 78 -12.91 11.87 2.79
N ASN A 79 -13.40 12.32 1.63
CA ASN A 79 -14.72 11.96 1.11
C ASN A 79 -14.84 10.50 0.69
N LEU A 80 -13.71 9.82 0.41
CA LEU A 80 -13.71 8.36 0.27
C LEU A 80 -13.84 7.67 1.62
N TRP A 81 -13.34 8.26 2.70
CA TRP A 81 -13.34 7.65 4.03
C TRP A 81 -14.61 7.95 4.82
N PHE A 82 -15.11 9.18 4.72
CA PHE A 82 -16.24 9.70 5.47
C PHE A 82 -17.22 10.45 4.57
N ASP A 83 -18.51 10.35 4.90
CA ASP A 83 -19.54 11.21 4.32
C ASP A 83 -19.50 12.63 4.93
N LYS A 84 -20.37 13.52 4.43
CA LYS A 84 -20.46 14.90 4.92
C LYS A 84 -20.86 15.00 6.40
N GLN A 85 -21.48 13.97 6.97
CA GLN A 85 -21.87 13.90 8.37
C GLN A 85 -20.75 13.29 9.25
N GLY A 86 -19.65 12.84 8.64
CA GLY A 86 -18.54 12.19 9.33
C GLY A 86 -18.81 10.72 9.67
N ASN A 87 -19.74 10.07 8.99
CA ASN A 87 -19.94 8.62 9.07
C ASN A 87 -19.00 7.92 8.08
N LYS A 88 -18.54 6.72 8.44
CA LYS A 88 -17.71 5.90 7.55
C LYS A 88 -18.50 5.56 6.28
N THR A 89 -17.89 5.79 5.13
CA THR A 89 -18.42 5.31 3.84
C THR A 89 -18.32 3.78 3.75
N GLN A 90 -18.79 3.21 2.64
CA GLN A 90 -18.59 1.79 2.36
C GLN A 90 -17.10 1.41 2.30
N TYR A 91 -16.22 2.29 1.80
CA TYR A 91 -14.79 1.99 1.69
C TYR A 91 -14.17 1.63 3.04
N LEU A 92 -14.37 2.47 4.07
CA LEU A 92 -13.85 2.15 5.41
C LEU A 92 -14.60 1.00 6.07
N LYS A 93 -15.92 0.89 5.89
CA LYS A 93 -16.71 -0.20 6.46
C LYS A 93 -16.22 -1.56 5.97
N SER A 94 -15.94 -1.69 4.67
CA SER A 94 -15.43 -2.93 4.07
C SER A 94 -14.03 -3.24 4.54
N LEU A 95 -13.12 -2.25 4.56
CA LEU A 95 -11.78 -2.44 5.09
C LEU A 95 -11.82 -2.94 6.55
N GLU A 96 -12.67 -2.36 7.39
CA GLU A 96 -12.81 -2.78 8.80
C GLU A 96 -13.44 -4.17 8.95
N LYS A 97 -14.52 -4.44 8.22
CA LYS A 97 -15.19 -5.76 8.17
C LYS A 97 -14.17 -6.86 7.82
N GLU A 98 -13.32 -6.56 6.86
CA GLU A 98 -12.35 -7.50 6.30
C GLU A 98 -11.00 -7.47 7.04
N LYS A 99 -10.91 -6.71 8.15
CA LYS A 99 -9.73 -6.56 9.03
C LYS A 99 -8.49 -6.01 8.32
N ILE A 100 -8.71 -5.11 7.37
CA ILE A 100 -7.69 -4.47 6.55
C ILE A 100 -7.42 -3.09 7.12
N SER A 101 -6.18 -2.84 7.50
CA SER A 101 -5.82 -1.58 8.13
C SER A 101 -5.56 -0.48 7.09
N LEU A 102 -5.87 0.77 7.45
CA LEU A 102 -5.46 1.93 6.65
C LEU A 102 -3.94 2.08 6.55
N SER A 103 -3.15 1.48 7.45
CA SER A 103 -1.69 1.51 7.33
C SER A 103 -1.20 0.64 6.17
N ASN A 104 -1.90 -0.45 5.83
CA ASN A 104 -1.60 -1.22 4.63
C ASN A 104 -1.86 -0.40 3.36
N MET A 105 -3.04 0.24 3.27
CA MET A 105 -3.35 1.14 2.15
C MET A 105 -2.36 2.30 2.05
N SER A 106 -2.00 2.90 3.19
CA SER A 106 -1.03 3.99 3.26
C SER A 106 0.37 3.57 2.85
N SER A 107 0.81 2.38 3.23
CA SER A 107 2.12 1.85 2.82
C SER A 107 2.22 1.77 1.30
N ILE A 108 1.17 1.27 0.64
CA ILE A 108 1.13 1.08 -0.80
C ILE A 108 1.05 2.43 -1.52
N LEU A 109 0.15 3.31 -1.07
CA LEU A 109 -0.19 4.58 -1.73
C LEU A 109 0.65 5.76 -1.22
N SER A 110 1.69 5.50 -0.42
CA SER A 110 2.54 6.52 0.22
C SER A 110 3.20 7.45 -0.80
N GLY A 111 2.63 8.63 -1.05
CA GLY A 111 3.12 9.60 -2.01
C GLY A 111 2.34 9.63 -3.32
N ALA A 112 1.08 9.16 -3.33
CA ALA A 112 0.13 9.34 -4.44
C ALA A 112 -0.29 10.82 -4.63
N ARG A 113 -0.12 11.66 -3.61
CA ARG A 113 -0.28 13.13 -3.65
C ARG A 113 -1.67 13.56 -4.13
N ALA A 114 -1.75 14.45 -5.11
CA ALA A 114 -2.99 14.94 -5.73
C ALA A 114 -3.90 13.83 -6.26
N ASN A 115 -3.33 12.67 -6.64
CA ASN A 115 -4.06 11.53 -7.21
C ASN A 115 -4.42 10.49 -6.14
N ALA A 116 -4.31 10.83 -4.85
CA ALA A 116 -4.54 9.91 -3.75
C ALA A 116 -5.93 9.26 -3.75
N SER A 117 -6.98 10.04 -4.03
CA SER A 117 -8.35 9.53 -4.02
C SER A 117 -8.60 8.55 -5.16
N GLU A 118 -8.12 8.88 -6.36
CA GLU A 118 -8.20 7.99 -7.52
C GLU A 118 -7.43 6.69 -7.27
N ALA A 119 -6.16 6.78 -6.84
CA ALA A 119 -5.35 5.61 -6.55
C ALA A 119 -5.93 4.73 -5.43
N PHE A 120 -6.54 5.34 -4.40
CA PHE A 120 -7.23 4.60 -3.33
C PHE A 120 -8.45 3.85 -3.86
N ARG A 121 -9.30 4.54 -4.64
CA ARG A 121 -10.51 3.95 -5.22
C ARG A 121 -10.16 2.82 -6.18
N ASP A 122 -9.22 3.05 -7.10
CA ASP A 122 -8.86 2.05 -8.11
C ASP A 122 -8.28 0.78 -7.47
N LEU A 123 -7.48 0.92 -6.40
CA LEU A 123 -6.97 -0.23 -5.65
C LEU A 123 -8.09 -0.92 -4.86
N TYR A 124 -8.99 -0.15 -4.25
CA TYR A 124 -10.14 -0.70 -3.54
C TYR A 124 -11.05 -1.48 -4.48
N ASP A 125 -11.42 -0.92 -5.64
CA ASP A 125 -12.33 -1.53 -6.61
C ASP A 125 -11.72 -2.80 -7.26
N LEU A 126 -10.39 -2.95 -7.21
CA LEU A 126 -9.72 -4.19 -7.59
C LEU A 126 -9.88 -5.27 -6.51
N TRP A 127 -9.85 -4.89 -5.24
CA TRP A 127 -9.87 -5.80 -4.09
C TRP A 127 -11.27 -6.13 -3.57
N PHE A 128 -12.22 -5.23 -3.77
CA PHE A 128 -13.59 -5.35 -3.32
C PHE A 128 -14.57 -5.09 -4.44
N ASP A 129 -15.69 -5.80 -4.43
CA ASP A 129 -16.82 -5.51 -5.30
C ASP A 129 -17.61 -4.29 -4.79
N ALA A 130 -18.65 -3.91 -5.55
CA ALA A 130 -19.52 -2.79 -5.21
C ALA A 130 -20.27 -2.96 -3.87
N GLU A 131 -20.41 -4.19 -3.38
CA GLU A 131 -21.02 -4.50 -2.08
C GLU A 131 -19.99 -4.50 -0.94
N GLY A 132 -18.70 -4.35 -1.26
CA GLY A 132 -17.62 -4.36 -0.29
C GLY A 132 -17.13 -5.76 0.08
N ASN A 133 -17.46 -6.79 -0.71
CA ASN A 133 -16.95 -8.13 -0.50
C ASN A 133 -15.65 -8.35 -1.27
N ARG A 134 -14.77 -9.21 -0.75
CA ARG A 134 -13.50 -9.56 -1.41
C ARG A 134 -13.74 -10.10 -2.83
N THR A 135 -13.04 -9.54 -3.80
CA THR A 135 -12.98 -10.08 -5.17
C THR A 135 -12.19 -11.39 -5.19
N GLN A 136 -12.18 -12.05 -6.36
CA GLN A 136 -11.38 -13.26 -6.55
C GLN A 136 -9.88 -13.05 -6.24
N TYR A 137 -9.36 -11.85 -6.50
CA TYR A 137 -7.95 -11.52 -6.27
C TYR A 137 -7.53 -11.75 -4.81
N LEU A 138 -8.28 -11.20 -3.86
CA LEU A 138 -7.98 -11.38 -2.43
C LEU A 138 -8.29 -12.79 -1.95
N LYS A 139 -9.36 -13.42 -2.45
CA LYS A 139 -9.73 -14.79 -2.09
C LYS A 139 -8.65 -15.79 -2.49
N THR A 140 -8.08 -15.65 -3.69
CA THR A 140 -7.00 -16.51 -4.18
C THR A 140 -5.74 -16.33 -3.35
N LEU A 141 -5.32 -15.09 -3.07
CA LEU A 141 -4.15 -14.82 -2.25
C LEU A 141 -4.27 -15.43 -0.85
N GLU A 142 -5.42 -15.26 -0.19
CA GLU A 142 -5.66 -15.81 1.15
C GLU A 142 -5.63 -17.35 1.16
N LYS A 143 -6.22 -17.98 0.14
CA LYS A 143 -6.15 -19.44 -0.04
C LYS A 143 -4.72 -19.94 -0.15
N GLU A 144 -3.83 -19.16 -0.76
CA GLU A 144 -2.40 -19.45 -0.90
C GLU A 144 -1.54 -18.91 0.25
N GLY A 145 -2.16 -18.58 1.39
CA GLY A 145 -1.47 -18.17 2.61
C GLY A 145 -0.92 -16.74 2.59
N MET A 146 -1.27 -15.94 1.58
CA MET A 146 -0.91 -14.53 1.50
C MET A 146 -1.94 -13.66 2.19
N ASN A 147 -1.47 -12.74 3.03
CA ASN A 147 -2.31 -11.70 3.62
C ASN A 147 -1.96 -10.32 3.06
N LEU A 148 -2.78 -9.31 3.39
CA LEU A 148 -2.53 -7.95 2.91
C LEU A 148 -1.31 -7.28 3.51
N SER A 149 -0.76 -7.76 4.62
CA SER A 149 0.54 -7.28 5.09
C SER A 149 1.66 -7.73 4.14
N ASN A 150 1.60 -8.96 3.61
CA ASN A 150 2.52 -9.41 2.56
C ASN A 150 2.39 -8.53 1.30
N VAL A 151 1.17 -8.35 0.80
CA VAL A 151 0.91 -7.52 -0.39
C VAL A 151 1.35 -6.07 -0.18
N SER A 152 1.03 -5.48 0.96
CA SER A 152 1.43 -4.13 1.35
C SER A 152 2.95 -3.97 1.49
N SER A 153 3.65 -5.03 1.88
CA SER A 153 5.10 -5.03 1.97
C SER A 153 5.71 -5.01 0.57
N ILE A 154 5.22 -5.86 -0.33
CA ILE A 154 5.68 -5.92 -1.72
C ILE A 154 5.41 -4.60 -2.43
N LEU A 155 4.17 -4.12 -2.36
CA LEU A 155 3.72 -2.92 -3.08
C LEU A 155 4.00 -1.61 -2.33
N ASN A 156 4.91 -1.62 -1.33
CA ASN A 156 5.27 -0.41 -0.60
C ASN A 156 5.67 0.71 -1.57
N LYS A 157 5.07 1.89 -1.42
CA LYS A 157 5.30 3.05 -2.29
C LYS A 157 5.11 2.74 -3.79
N ALA A 158 4.15 1.90 -4.15
CA ALA A 158 3.71 1.76 -5.53
C ALA A 158 2.94 3.01 -6.03
N LEU A 159 2.51 3.89 -5.12
CA LEU A 159 1.88 5.18 -5.43
C LEU A 159 0.61 4.99 -6.28
N THR A 160 0.46 5.79 -7.33
CA THR A 160 -0.62 5.71 -8.31
C THR A 160 -0.54 4.46 -9.20
N ASN A 161 0.58 3.73 -9.20
CA ASN A 161 0.75 2.50 -9.98
C ASN A 161 0.32 1.24 -9.21
N ALA A 162 -0.17 1.38 -7.97
CA ALA A 162 -0.50 0.25 -7.10
C ALA A 162 -1.42 -0.79 -7.75
N THR A 163 -2.52 -0.35 -8.37
CA THR A 163 -3.49 -1.22 -9.04
C THR A 163 -2.85 -2.02 -10.17
N LYS A 164 -2.04 -1.36 -11.01
CA LYS A 164 -1.32 -2.01 -12.11
C LYS A 164 -0.27 -2.99 -11.58
N ALA A 165 0.55 -2.55 -10.62
CA ALA A 165 1.60 -3.37 -10.04
C ALA A 165 1.06 -4.63 -9.34
N PHE A 166 -0.06 -4.48 -8.61
CA PHE A 166 -0.77 -5.64 -8.04
C PHE A 166 -1.24 -6.58 -9.14
N LYS A 167 -1.93 -6.06 -10.16
CA LYS A 167 -2.53 -6.89 -11.21
C LYS A 167 -1.48 -7.63 -12.04
N ASP A 168 -0.43 -6.93 -12.48
CA ASP A 168 0.66 -7.54 -13.24
C ASP A 168 1.34 -8.66 -12.42
N LEU A 169 1.57 -8.44 -11.12
CA LEU A 169 2.17 -9.44 -10.25
C LEU A 169 1.22 -10.63 -10.03
N TYR A 170 -0.07 -10.35 -9.80
CA TYR A 170 -1.08 -11.39 -9.67
C TYR A 170 -1.16 -12.23 -10.94
N ASP A 171 -1.15 -11.63 -12.12
CA ASP A 171 -1.26 -12.33 -13.41
C ASP A 171 -0.01 -13.17 -13.73
N LEU A 172 1.14 -12.87 -13.09
CA LEU A 172 2.31 -13.75 -13.11
C LEU A 172 2.14 -14.95 -12.19
N TRP A 173 1.39 -14.81 -11.09
CA TRP A 173 1.20 -15.87 -10.09
C TRP A 173 0.01 -16.77 -10.39
N PHE A 174 -1.06 -16.19 -10.90
CA PHE A 174 -2.35 -16.83 -11.09
C PHE A 174 -2.92 -16.51 -12.47
N ASP A 175 -3.62 -17.47 -13.05
CA ASP A 175 -4.44 -17.24 -14.24
C ASP A 175 -5.75 -16.49 -13.89
N THR A 176 -6.56 -16.23 -14.91
CA THR A 176 -7.83 -15.53 -14.78
C THR A 176 -8.87 -16.27 -13.94
N GLN A 177 -8.70 -17.59 -13.74
CA GLN A 177 -9.55 -18.43 -12.90
C GLN A 177 -9.00 -18.55 -11.47
N GLY A 178 -7.82 -17.97 -11.18
CA GLY A 178 -7.15 -18.07 -9.90
C GLY A 178 -6.32 -19.34 -9.71
N ASN A 179 -6.03 -20.08 -10.77
CA ASN A 179 -5.11 -21.22 -10.69
C ASN A 179 -3.67 -20.74 -10.78
N LYS A 180 -2.75 -21.41 -10.06
CA LYS A 180 -1.32 -21.13 -10.16
C LYS A 180 -0.82 -21.26 -11.60
N THR A 181 -0.07 -20.26 -12.05
CA THR A 181 0.70 -20.33 -13.29
C THR A 181 1.88 -21.30 -13.14
N GLN A 182 2.58 -21.56 -14.25
CA GLN A 182 3.82 -22.33 -14.21
C GLN A 182 4.87 -21.72 -13.26
N TYR A 183 4.93 -20.38 -13.17
CA TYR A 183 5.88 -19.70 -12.29
C TYR A 183 5.78 -20.16 -10.83
N LEU A 184 4.56 -20.17 -10.28
CA LEU A 184 4.36 -20.62 -8.90
C LEU A 184 4.52 -22.13 -8.74
N LYS A 185 4.05 -22.92 -9.71
CA LYS A 185 4.20 -24.39 -9.66
C LYS A 185 5.67 -24.80 -9.58
N THR A 186 6.51 -24.22 -10.43
CA THR A 186 7.96 -24.50 -10.44
C THR A 186 8.63 -24.06 -9.13
N LEU A 187 8.27 -22.89 -8.58
CA LEU A 187 8.80 -22.46 -7.29
C LEU A 187 8.40 -23.41 -6.15
N GLU A 188 7.15 -23.86 -6.12
CA GLU A 188 6.63 -24.76 -5.08
C GLU A 188 7.23 -26.16 -5.15
N GLU A 189 7.44 -26.69 -6.37
CA GLU A 189 8.16 -27.95 -6.59
C GLU A 189 9.59 -27.90 -6.04
N GLU A 190 10.20 -26.71 -6.04
CA GLU A 190 11.52 -26.44 -5.47
C GLU A 190 11.49 -25.96 -4.00
N GLY A 191 10.32 -26.08 -3.35
CA GLY A 191 10.16 -25.77 -1.92
C GLY A 191 10.07 -24.28 -1.59
N ILE A 192 9.84 -23.42 -2.58
CA ILE A 192 9.67 -21.96 -2.41
C ILE A 192 8.19 -21.60 -2.51
N ASN A 193 7.64 -21.12 -1.39
CA ASN A 193 6.25 -20.67 -1.33
C ASN A 193 6.11 -19.14 -1.50
N LEU A 194 4.88 -18.66 -1.60
CA LEU A 194 4.60 -17.23 -1.74
C LEU A 194 5.07 -16.40 -0.54
N ALA A 195 5.14 -16.95 0.67
CA ALA A 195 5.68 -16.22 1.82
C ALA A 195 7.18 -15.93 1.62
N ASN A 196 7.96 -16.91 1.15
CA ASN A 196 9.36 -16.74 0.76
C ASN A 196 9.51 -15.63 -0.30
N VAL A 197 8.73 -15.72 -1.38
CA VAL A 197 8.73 -14.74 -2.47
C VAL A 197 8.36 -13.34 -1.95
N SER A 198 7.34 -13.23 -1.11
CA SER A 198 6.90 -11.96 -0.54
C SER A 198 7.97 -11.29 0.33
N SER A 199 8.77 -12.10 1.02
CA SER A 199 9.87 -11.61 1.85
C SER A 199 10.98 -11.01 0.99
N ILE A 200 11.31 -11.67 -0.13
CA ILE A 200 12.32 -11.19 -1.08
C ILE A 200 11.84 -9.90 -1.78
N LEU A 201 10.61 -9.90 -2.27
CA LEU A 201 10.01 -8.78 -3.00
C LEU A 201 9.53 -7.63 -2.10
N SER A 202 9.79 -7.70 -0.80
CA SER A 202 9.42 -6.64 0.13
C SER A 202 10.07 -5.32 -0.31
N ARG A 203 9.25 -4.26 -0.43
CA ARG A 203 9.62 -2.88 -0.79
C ARG A 203 9.90 -2.57 -2.26
N VAL A 204 9.68 -3.52 -3.16
CA VAL A 204 9.85 -3.30 -4.61
C VAL A 204 8.88 -2.24 -5.16
N GLY A 205 7.66 -2.17 -4.63
CA GLY A 205 6.64 -1.20 -5.03
C GLY A 205 6.11 -1.44 -6.44
N ALA A 206 6.17 -0.42 -7.29
CA ALA A 206 5.56 -0.44 -8.62
C ALA A 206 6.21 -1.45 -9.59
N SER A 207 7.44 -1.89 -9.31
CA SER A 207 8.19 -2.82 -10.17
C SER A 207 8.01 -4.29 -9.79
N ALA A 208 7.08 -4.61 -8.88
CA ALA A 208 6.97 -5.93 -8.27
C ALA A 208 6.92 -7.09 -9.27
N ALA A 209 6.12 -6.96 -10.33
CA ALA A 209 6.00 -7.95 -11.39
C ALA A 209 7.32 -8.16 -12.15
N THR A 210 7.99 -7.07 -12.55
CA THR A 210 9.28 -7.13 -13.24
C THR A 210 10.36 -7.75 -12.36
N THR A 211 10.44 -7.36 -11.09
CA THR A 211 11.42 -7.91 -10.16
C THR A 211 11.17 -9.40 -9.89
N PHE A 212 9.91 -9.81 -9.72
CA PHE A 212 9.55 -11.23 -9.61
C PHE A 212 9.99 -12.01 -10.85
N LYS A 213 9.68 -11.50 -12.05
CA LYS A 213 10.02 -12.16 -13.30
C LYS A 213 11.54 -12.27 -13.49
N ASN A 214 12.29 -11.22 -13.20
CA ASN A 214 13.76 -11.25 -13.26
C ASN A 214 14.36 -12.25 -12.26
N LEU A 215 13.79 -12.32 -11.05
CA LEU A 215 14.22 -13.30 -10.04
C LEU A 215 13.94 -14.72 -10.51
N TYR A 216 12.76 -14.97 -11.07
CA TYR A 216 12.40 -16.26 -11.63
C TYR A 216 13.35 -16.63 -12.77
N ASP A 217 13.59 -15.72 -13.72
CA ASP A 217 14.43 -15.98 -14.90
C ASP A 217 15.92 -16.16 -14.55
N LEU A 218 16.36 -15.69 -13.38
CA LEU A 218 17.68 -16.01 -12.84
C LEU A 218 17.78 -17.47 -12.43
N TRP A 219 16.70 -18.04 -11.88
CA TRP A 219 16.65 -19.38 -11.32
C TRP A 219 16.19 -20.44 -12.32
N PHE A 220 15.24 -20.10 -13.18
CA PHE A 220 14.57 -21.01 -14.11
C PHE A 220 14.52 -20.44 -15.52
N ASP A 221 14.54 -21.31 -16.53
CA ASP A 221 14.25 -20.94 -17.91
C ASP A 221 12.74 -20.85 -18.18
N ALA A 222 12.35 -20.58 -19.42
CA ALA A 222 10.95 -20.42 -19.82
C ALA A 222 10.14 -21.73 -19.66
N GLU A 223 10.81 -22.87 -19.77
CA GLU A 223 10.25 -24.20 -19.56
C GLU A 223 10.21 -24.60 -18.07
N GLY A 224 10.78 -23.79 -17.17
CA GLY A 224 10.83 -24.05 -15.73
C GLY A 224 12.00 -24.92 -15.29
N ASN A 225 12.98 -25.19 -16.16
CA ASN A 225 14.18 -25.91 -15.77
C ASN A 225 15.16 -24.98 -15.08
N LYS A 226 15.91 -25.51 -14.10
CA LYS A 226 16.97 -24.76 -13.42
C LYS A 226 18.01 -24.24 -14.42
N THR A 227 18.30 -22.96 -14.34
CA THR A 227 19.39 -22.33 -15.11
C THR A 227 20.75 -22.84 -14.63
N GLN A 228 21.82 -22.53 -15.38
CA GLN A 228 23.19 -22.82 -14.94
C GLN A 228 23.56 -22.08 -13.66
N TYR A 229 22.97 -20.91 -13.39
CA TYR A 229 23.20 -20.17 -12.16
C TYR A 229 22.71 -20.95 -10.94
N LEU A 230 21.44 -21.37 -10.95
CA LEU A 230 20.86 -22.13 -9.85
C LEU A 230 21.59 -23.47 -9.66
N LYS A 231 21.88 -24.20 -10.75
CA LYS A 231 22.63 -25.47 -10.70
C LYS A 231 24.03 -25.30 -10.08
N THR A 232 24.69 -24.16 -10.33
CA THR A 232 26.02 -23.89 -9.77
C THR A 232 25.92 -23.61 -8.27
N LEU A 233 24.95 -22.80 -7.84
CA LEU A 233 24.73 -22.52 -6.42
C LEU A 233 24.40 -23.79 -5.63
N GLU A 234 23.57 -24.67 -6.19
CA GLU A 234 23.23 -25.94 -5.54
C GLU A 234 24.42 -26.89 -5.39
N LYS A 235 25.37 -26.89 -6.36
CA LYS A 235 26.62 -27.65 -6.24
C LYS A 235 27.50 -27.15 -5.10
N GLU A 236 27.42 -25.87 -4.79
CA GLU A 236 28.10 -25.23 -3.65
C GLU A 236 27.24 -25.30 -2.36
N GLU A 237 26.23 -26.18 -2.32
CA GLU A 237 25.31 -26.39 -1.19
C GLU A 237 24.45 -25.16 -0.82
N ILE A 238 24.32 -24.19 -1.74
CA ILE A 238 23.45 -23.03 -1.61
C ILE A 238 22.14 -23.30 -2.35
N ASN A 239 21.13 -23.82 -1.64
CA ASN A 239 19.81 -24.07 -2.22
C ASN A 239 18.89 -22.82 -2.17
N LEU A 240 17.71 -22.92 -2.78
CA LEU A 240 16.75 -21.81 -2.86
C LEU A 240 16.23 -21.35 -1.49
N SER A 241 16.13 -22.23 -0.49
CA SER A 241 15.78 -21.83 0.87
C SER A 241 16.87 -20.95 1.49
N ASN A 242 18.15 -21.31 1.33
CA ASN A 242 19.27 -20.47 1.74
C ASN A 242 19.22 -19.11 1.04
N MET A 243 19.00 -19.09 -0.28
CA MET A 243 18.88 -17.86 -1.05
C MET A 243 17.71 -16.99 -0.59
N SER A 244 16.53 -17.58 -0.34
CA SER A 244 15.37 -16.84 0.14
C SER A 244 15.64 -16.15 1.47
N ASN A 245 16.42 -16.78 2.35
CA ASN A 245 16.82 -16.17 3.62
C ASN A 245 17.84 -15.04 3.41
N ILE A 246 18.79 -15.21 2.51
CA ILE A 246 19.79 -14.17 2.17
C ILE A 246 19.13 -12.95 1.52
N LEU A 247 18.19 -13.19 0.60
CA LEU A 247 17.50 -12.15 -0.18
C LEU A 247 16.31 -11.55 0.55
N ASN A 248 16.06 -11.92 1.80
CA ASN A 248 14.97 -11.38 2.59
C ASN A 248 15.09 -9.84 2.69
N GLY A 249 14.10 -9.12 2.17
CA GLY A 249 14.08 -7.65 2.18
C GLY A 249 15.04 -6.99 1.19
N ALA A 250 15.54 -7.72 0.18
CA ALA A 250 16.43 -7.18 -0.84
C ALA A 250 15.73 -6.30 -1.90
N GLY A 251 14.39 -6.32 -1.92
CA GLY A 251 13.54 -5.56 -2.84
C GLY A 251 13.51 -4.05 -2.63
#